data_AF-A0A956CWD8-F1
#
_entry.id   AF-A0A956CWD8-F1
#
_cell.length_a   1.000
_cell.length_b   1.000
_cell.length_c   1.000
_cell.angle_alpha   90.00
_cell.angle_beta   90.00
_cell.angle_gamma   90.00
#
_symmetry.space_group_name_H-M   'P 1'
#
loop_
_entity.id
_entity.type
_entity.pdbx_description
1 polymer ?
#
loop_
_entity_poly.entity_id
_entity_poly.type
_entity_poly.pdbx_seq_one_letter_code
_entity_poly.pdbx_strand_id
1 'polypeptide(L)'
;MSLPEISSRLSCALDRFEIFDRDGARAMAVVIKQRFIWNERGALERMSGAQIEPVDVPWPDGQSPMIPADRCLFKPSTDVVVSGHAVAPRPVESLDVHVSVGPVSKSLRVFGVRTWYRSAFGAKPSDPLPFDRLPLMWEHAYGGMDVSDPENAVSDDRNPYGSGLASDADSLEGQPVPRIEDPTDLIHSSRSRPKPAGIAACASHFEPRRSYAGTFDQRWLDTRSPLFPEDYDPRFEQVAVPELVTPSPLIGNEPVRLLNLGHPGAIELRLPRLVFQVDALADSGTTNRRPVLDTVLILPDDRHLDMVWRTSLPLRRGAARIRDVFVYEKKVLR
;
A
#
# COMPACT_ATOMS: atom_id res chain seq x y z
N MET A 1 0.04 -1.99 -32.30
CA MET A 1 -1.40 -1.67 -32.42
C MET A 1 -1.71 -0.59 -31.40
N SER A 2 -2.49 0.43 -31.76
CA SER A 2 -2.96 1.43 -30.80
C SER A 2 -3.95 0.79 -29.81
N LEU A 3 -3.91 1.20 -28.55
CA LEU A 3 -4.88 0.79 -27.53
C LEU A 3 -6.27 1.38 -27.88
N PRO A 4 -7.38 0.63 -27.70
CA PRO A 4 -8.74 1.08 -28.06
C PRO A 4 -9.11 2.37 -27.35
N GLU A 5 -9.83 3.34 -27.90
CA GLU A 5 -10.12 4.57 -27.14
C GLU A 5 -10.91 4.29 -25.84
N ILE A 6 -10.61 5.04 -24.77
CA ILE A 6 -11.39 5.00 -23.52
C ILE A 6 -12.28 6.23 -23.44
N SER A 7 -13.59 6.02 -23.43
CA SER A 7 -14.59 7.09 -23.41
C SER A 7 -15.37 7.09 -22.11
N SER A 8 -15.50 8.27 -21.51
CA SER A 8 -16.23 8.48 -20.27
C SER A 8 -16.70 9.93 -20.13
N ARG A 9 -17.78 10.13 -19.36
CA ARG A 9 -18.25 11.46 -18.92
C ARG A 9 -17.91 11.74 -17.45
N LEU A 10 -17.15 10.85 -16.82
CA LEU A 10 -16.79 10.91 -15.40
C LEU A 10 -15.60 11.86 -15.20
N SER A 11 -15.55 12.51 -14.03
CA SER A 11 -14.43 13.35 -13.61
C SER A 11 -13.28 12.58 -12.95
N CYS A 12 -13.37 11.25 -12.91
CA CYS A 12 -12.33 10.38 -12.38
C CYS A 12 -11.16 10.21 -13.37
N ALA A 13 -10.00 9.82 -12.86
CA ALA A 13 -8.90 9.37 -13.71
C ALA A 13 -9.20 7.97 -14.27
N LEU A 14 -8.85 7.77 -15.53
CA LEU A 14 -9.06 6.52 -16.25
C LEU A 14 -7.79 6.16 -17.01
N ASP A 15 -7.39 4.90 -16.92
CA ASP A 15 -6.31 4.38 -17.74
C ASP A 15 -6.59 2.94 -18.14
N ARG A 16 -5.92 2.51 -19.21
CA ARG A 16 -5.93 1.13 -19.68
C ARG A 16 -4.55 0.76 -20.18
N PHE A 17 -4.16 -0.47 -19.92
CA PHE A 17 -2.89 -1.00 -20.41
C PHE A 17 -3.01 -2.48 -20.67
N GLU A 18 -2.24 -2.95 -21.65
CA GLU A 18 -2.07 -4.36 -21.86
C GLU A 18 -1.09 -4.94 -20.84
N ILE A 19 -1.42 -6.11 -20.34
CA ILE A 19 -0.61 -6.89 -19.41
C ILE A 19 -0.84 -8.37 -19.69
N PHE A 20 0.15 -9.20 -19.40
CA PHE A 20 0.02 -10.65 -19.51
C PHE A 20 -0.45 -11.20 -18.18
N ASP A 21 -1.33 -12.20 -18.22
CA ASP A 21 -1.59 -13.02 -17.06
C ASP A 21 -0.44 -14.01 -16.80
N ARG A 22 -0.56 -14.78 -15.71
CA ARG A 22 0.45 -15.74 -15.29
C ARG A 22 0.78 -16.80 -16.35
N ASP A 23 -0.16 -17.08 -17.25
CA ASP A 23 -0.07 -18.12 -18.28
C ASP A 23 0.28 -17.52 -19.66
N GLY A 24 0.63 -16.22 -19.70
CA GLY A 24 1.05 -15.51 -20.91
C GLY A 24 -0.11 -15.11 -21.82
N ALA A 25 -1.36 -15.21 -21.38
CA ALA A 25 -2.48 -14.68 -22.13
C ALA A 25 -2.53 -13.16 -21.96
N ARG A 26 -2.71 -12.44 -23.07
CA ARG A 26 -2.89 -11.00 -23.04
C ARG A 26 -4.23 -10.65 -22.40
N ALA A 27 -4.21 -9.61 -21.58
CA ALA A 27 -5.39 -8.96 -21.05
C ALA A 27 -5.20 -7.44 -21.13
N MET A 28 -6.32 -6.72 -21.20
CA MET A 28 -6.34 -5.29 -20.99
C MET A 28 -6.89 -5.01 -19.60
N ALA A 29 -6.06 -4.44 -18.73
CA ALA A 29 -6.52 -3.89 -17.47
C ALA A 29 -7.17 -2.53 -17.73
N VAL A 30 -8.26 -2.25 -17.02
CA VAL A 30 -8.92 -0.94 -16.99
C VAL A 30 -8.95 -0.49 -15.54
N VAL A 31 -8.36 0.67 -15.27
CA VAL A 31 -8.23 1.27 -13.94
C VAL A 31 -9.05 2.55 -13.88
N ILE A 32 -9.81 2.69 -12.81
CA ILE A 32 -10.63 3.86 -12.50
C ILE A 32 -10.17 4.38 -11.14
N LYS A 33 -9.71 5.63 -11.06
CA LYS A 33 -9.28 6.24 -9.80
C LYS A 33 -10.06 7.52 -9.53
N GLN A 34 -10.73 7.58 -8.39
CA GLN A 34 -11.50 8.74 -7.96
C GLN A 34 -10.93 9.28 -6.65
N ARG A 35 -10.62 10.58 -6.65
CA ARG A 35 -10.24 11.34 -5.46
C ARG A 35 -11.45 11.92 -4.76
N PHE A 36 -11.41 11.94 -3.44
CA PHE A 36 -12.35 12.64 -2.59
C PHE A 36 -11.60 13.45 -1.55
N ILE A 37 -12.08 14.65 -1.26
CA ILE A 37 -11.58 15.49 -0.17
C ILE A 37 -12.58 15.47 0.98
N TRP A 38 -12.12 15.45 2.23
CA TRP A 38 -12.99 15.62 3.39
C TRP A 38 -12.79 16.95 4.10
N ASN A 39 -13.88 17.47 4.65
CA ASN A 39 -13.86 18.62 5.53
C ASN A 39 -13.58 18.22 6.99
N GLU A 40 -13.48 19.19 7.89
CA GLU A 40 -13.21 18.96 9.33
C GLU A 40 -14.26 18.09 10.04
N ARG A 41 -15.47 17.96 9.46
CA ARG A 41 -16.55 17.10 9.98
C ARG A 41 -16.55 15.71 9.37
N GLY A 42 -15.57 15.37 8.53
CA GLY A 42 -15.45 14.07 7.87
C GLY A 42 -16.43 13.84 6.71
N ALA A 43 -17.11 14.89 6.22
CA ALA A 43 -17.93 14.76 5.03
C ALA A 43 -17.06 14.78 3.78
N LEU A 44 -17.26 13.80 2.89
CA LEU A 44 -16.48 13.61 1.67
C LEU A 44 -17.18 14.20 0.45
N GLU A 45 -16.40 14.90 -0.36
CA GLU A 45 -16.80 15.45 -1.64
C GLU A 45 -15.87 14.96 -2.75
N ARG A 46 -16.42 14.70 -3.93
CA ARG A 46 -15.61 14.32 -5.10
C ARG A 46 -14.72 15.46 -5.52
N MET A 47 -13.48 15.12 -5.86
CA MET A 47 -12.51 16.06 -6.38
C MET A 47 -11.90 15.51 -7.67
N SER A 48 -11.67 16.38 -8.66
CA SER A 48 -10.90 16.05 -9.86
C SER A 48 -9.39 16.02 -9.55
N GLY A 49 -8.58 15.54 -10.49
CA GLY A 49 -7.12 15.57 -10.36
C GLY A 49 -6.50 14.34 -9.67
N ALA A 50 -7.25 13.24 -9.55
CA ALA A 50 -6.63 11.94 -9.32
C ALA A 50 -5.63 11.62 -10.44
N GLN A 51 -4.54 10.92 -10.12
CA GLN A 51 -3.53 10.47 -11.07
C GLN A 51 -3.32 8.97 -10.90
N ILE A 52 -3.29 8.23 -12.02
CA ILE A 52 -3.02 6.80 -12.03
C ILE A 52 -1.51 6.63 -12.08
N GLU A 53 -0.94 6.05 -11.04
CA GLU A 53 0.51 5.95 -10.90
C GLU A 53 1.03 4.69 -11.61
N PRO A 54 1.94 4.81 -12.60
CA PRO A 54 2.44 3.65 -13.31
C PRO A 54 3.46 2.83 -12.51
N VAL A 55 4.10 3.45 -11.52
CA VAL A 55 5.14 2.90 -10.66
C VAL A 55 4.97 3.47 -9.25
N ASP A 56 5.59 2.84 -8.25
CA ASP A 56 5.60 3.36 -6.89
C ASP A 56 6.29 4.74 -6.85
N VAL A 57 5.65 5.71 -6.21
CA VAL A 57 6.23 7.03 -5.93
C VAL A 57 6.83 6.98 -4.52
N PRO A 58 8.15 7.13 -4.36
CA PRO A 58 8.79 7.07 -3.06
C PRO A 58 8.53 8.33 -2.23
N TRP A 59 8.76 8.24 -0.93
CA TRP A 59 8.87 9.43 -0.07
C TRP A 59 10.01 10.34 -0.55
N PRO A 60 9.88 11.68 -0.47
CA PRO A 60 10.96 12.60 -0.88
C PRO A 60 12.30 12.33 -0.18
N ASP A 61 12.24 11.93 1.09
CA ASP A 61 13.39 11.67 1.95
C ASP A 61 13.60 10.16 2.21
N GLY A 62 13.02 9.29 1.37
CA GLY A 62 13.02 7.84 1.58
C GLY A 62 13.01 7.02 0.29
N GLN A 63 13.03 5.71 0.45
CA GLN A 63 12.94 4.72 -0.62
C GLN A 63 11.60 3.97 -0.60
N SER A 64 10.96 3.91 0.57
CA SER A 64 9.68 3.22 0.70
C SER A 64 8.57 3.93 -0.09
N PRO A 65 7.57 3.20 -0.61
CA PRO A 65 6.48 3.80 -1.38
C PRO A 65 5.62 4.74 -0.53
N MET A 66 5.50 6.00 -0.96
CA MET A 66 4.52 6.96 -0.47
C MET A 66 3.18 6.77 -1.20
N ILE A 67 3.21 6.67 -2.53
CA ILE A 67 2.04 6.35 -3.36
C ILE A 67 2.33 5.03 -4.09
N PRO A 68 1.53 3.97 -3.87
CA PRO A 68 1.74 2.71 -4.58
C PRO A 68 1.31 2.80 -6.05
N ALA A 69 1.95 2.00 -6.89
CA ALA A 69 1.57 1.84 -8.30
C ALA A 69 0.14 1.31 -8.45
N ASP A 70 -0.57 1.84 -9.45
CA ASP A 70 -1.89 1.40 -9.86
C ASP A 70 -1.83 0.34 -11.00
N ARG A 71 -0.64 0.01 -11.50
CA ARG A 71 -0.49 -0.92 -12.63
C ARG A 71 -0.32 -2.37 -12.18
N CYS A 72 -1.43 -3.09 -12.13
CA CYS A 72 -1.45 -4.55 -12.03
C CYS A 72 -2.65 -5.11 -12.81
N LEU A 73 -2.68 -6.43 -12.99
CA LEU A 73 -3.79 -7.10 -13.65
C LEU A 73 -5.00 -7.24 -12.72
N PHE A 74 -4.75 -7.62 -11.47
CA PHE A 74 -5.78 -8.01 -10.51
C PHE A 74 -5.21 -8.02 -9.09
N LYS A 75 -6.02 -7.59 -8.12
CA LYS A 75 -5.78 -7.77 -6.69
C LYS A 75 -6.89 -8.63 -6.08
N PRO A 76 -6.57 -9.63 -5.23
CA PRO A 76 -7.57 -10.51 -4.61
C PRO A 76 -8.66 -9.81 -3.79
N SER A 77 -8.33 -8.69 -3.15
CA SER A 77 -9.23 -7.95 -2.26
C SER A 77 -8.80 -6.49 -2.14
N THR A 78 -9.47 -5.69 -1.31
CA THR A 78 -9.12 -4.28 -1.12
C THR A 78 -7.96 -4.10 -0.16
N ASP A 79 -6.90 -3.43 -0.64
CA ASP A 79 -5.83 -2.84 0.17
C ASP A 79 -6.30 -1.54 0.82
N VAL A 80 -6.01 -1.36 2.12
CA VAL A 80 -6.12 -0.08 2.82
C VAL A 80 -4.71 0.42 3.11
N VAL A 81 -4.35 1.55 2.50
CA VAL A 81 -3.02 2.16 2.64
C VAL A 81 -3.17 3.55 3.21
N VAL A 82 -2.32 3.91 4.18
CA VAL A 82 -2.24 5.26 4.72
C VAL A 82 -0.86 5.83 4.43
N SER A 83 -0.81 6.94 3.72
CA SER A 83 0.42 7.68 3.48
C SER A 83 0.28 9.08 4.04
N GLY A 84 0.98 9.36 5.15
CA GLY A 84 0.95 10.67 5.78
C GLY A 84 1.74 10.68 7.08
N HIS A 85 1.39 11.61 7.97
CA HIS A 85 2.13 11.82 9.20
C HIS A 85 1.33 11.46 10.45
N ALA A 86 2.03 11.02 11.49
CA ALA A 86 1.54 11.10 12.86
C ALA A 86 1.64 12.56 13.33
N VAL A 87 0.55 13.11 13.88
CA VAL A 87 0.48 14.52 14.28
C VAL A 87 -0.11 14.68 15.68
N ALA A 88 0.65 15.33 16.57
CA ALA A 88 0.23 15.68 17.92
C ALA A 88 -0.20 17.16 18.01
N PRO A 89 -1.11 17.55 18.93
CA PRO A 89 -1.54 18.94 19.06
C PRO A 89 -0.46 19.85 19.69
N ARG A 90 0.52 19.26 20.38
CA ARG A 90 1.70 19.88 20.97
C ARG A 90 2.83 18.84 20.95
N PRO A 91 4.11 19.23 21.07
CA PRO A 91 5.21 18.27 21.16
C PRO A 91 5.00 17.25 22.30
N VAL A 92 5.13 15.96 21.97
CA VAL A 92 5.01 14.82 22.88
C VAL A 92 6.14 13.84 22.64
N GLU A 93 6.51 13.04 23.63
CA GLU A 93 7.57 12.03 23.51
C GLU A 93 7.09 10.78 22.74
N SER A 94 5.80 10.46 22.86
CA SER A 94 5.15 9.39 22.12
C SER A 94 3.67 9.69 21.87
N LEU A 95 3.11 9.11 20.81
CA LEU A 95 1.69 9.15 20.52
C LEU A 95 1.22 7.88 19.79
N ASP A 96 -0.01 7.47 20.03
CA ASP A 96 -0.63 6.37 19.28
C ASP A 96 -1.39 6.93 18.07
N VAL A 97 -1.18 6.31 16.92
CA VAL A 97 -2.01 6.53 15.73
C VAL A 97 -2.87 5.30 15.48
N HIS A 98 -4.04 5.50 14.89
CA HIS A 98 -4.95 4.42 14.55
C HIS A 98 -5.66 4.68 13.23
N VAL A 99 -5.79 3.63 12.42
CA VAL A 99 -6.62 3.59 11.22
C VAL A 99 -7.58 2.41 11.32
N SER A 100 -8.84 2.64 10.98
CA SER A 100 -9.82 1.58 10.74
C SER A 100 -10.64 1.90 9.50
N VAL A 101 -10.88 0.89 8.66
CA VAL A 101 -11.70 0.97 7.45
C VAL A 101 -12.54 -0.30 7.37
N GLY A 102 -13.85 -0.19 7.61
CA GLY A 102 -14.75 -1.35 7.63
C GLY A 102 -14.25 -2.43 8.60
N PRO A 103 -13.89 -3.64 8.12
CA PRO A 103 -13.49 -4.77 8.97
C PRO A 103 -12.01 -4.76 9.39
N VAL A 104 -11.17 -3.88 8.82
CA VAL A 104 -9.73 -3.86 9.09
C VAL A 104 -9.34 -2.66 9.97
N SER A 105 -8.30 -2.84 10.77
CA SER A 105 -7.74 -1.76 11.60
C SER A 105 -6.31 -2.06 12.02
N LYS A 106 -5.52 -1.00 12.23
CA LYS A 106 -4.16 -1.11 12.77
C LYS A 106 -3.83 0.10 13.65
N SER A 107 -3.14 -0.16 14.75
CA SER A 107 -2.59 0.87 15.63
C SER A 107 -1.07 0.84 15.57
N LEU A 108 -0.43 2.00 15.67
CA LEU A 108 1.02 2.13 15.80
C LEU A 108 1.32 3.03 16.99
N ARG A 109 2.41 2.74 17.70
CA ARG A 109 3.00 3.67 18.67
C ARG A 109 4.16 4.38 18.00
N VAL A 110 4.11 5.70 18.03
CA VAL A 110 5.10 6.57 17.41
C VAL A 110 5.89 7.28 18.47
N PHE A 111 7.21 7.28 18.34
CA PHE A 111 8.15 7.90 19.27
C PHE A 111 8.90 9.08 18.66
N GLY A 112 9.28 9.99 19.55
CA GLY A 112 10.34 10.95 19.33
C GLY A 112 11.66 10.32 18.88
N VAL A 113 12.61 11.18 18.51
CA VAL A 113 13.98 10.72 18.24
C VAL A 113 14.53 10.07 19.50
N ARG A 114 15.08 8.86 19.33
CA ARG A 114 15.75 8.09 20.37
C ARG A 114 17.07 7.58 19.83
N THR A 115 18.04 7.42 20.73
CA THR A 115 19.35 6.87 20.41
C THR A 115 19.63 5.69 21.33
N TRP A 116 20.28 4.66 20.81
CA TRP A 116 20.79 3.56 21.63
C TRP A 116 21.92 4.04 22.54
N TYR A 117 21.85 3.74 23.84
CA TYR A 117 22.94 4.00 24.78
C TYR A 117 23.27 2.77 25.61
N ARG A 118 24.55 2.63 25.97
CA ARG A 118 25.07 1.49 26.72
C ARG A 118 24.39 1.34 28.09
N SER A 119 24.04 0.11 28.43
CA SER A 119 23.56 -0.28 29.75
C SER A 119 24.14 -1.62 30.20
N ALA A 120 23.86 -2.04 31.43
CA ALA A 120 24.39 -3.28 32.01
C ALA A 120 24.01 -4.56 31.23
N PHE A 121 22.91 -4.52 30.46
CA PHE A 121 22.39 -5.67 29.70
C PHE A 121 22.20 -5.32 28.21
N GLY A 122 23.24 -4.76 27.59
CA GLY A 122 23.22 -4.30 26.19
C GLY A 122 22.76 -2.85 26.05
N ALA A 123 22.63 -2.35 24.82
CA ALA A 123 22.15 -0.99 24.60
C ALA A 123 20.62 -0.90 24.77
N LYS A 124 20.14 0.22 25.32
CA LYS A 124 18.71 0.52 25.47
C LYS A 124 18.35 1.84 24.80
N PRO A 125 17.08 2.05 24.41
CA PRO A 125 16.63 3.32 23.86
C PRO A 125 16.70 4.43 24.91
N SER A 126 17.20 5.61 24.53
CA SER A 126 17.05 6.86 25.31
C SER A 126 15.58 7.20 25.52
N ASP A 127 15.32 8.11 26.47
CA ASP A 127 14.04 8.78 26.51
C ASP A 127 13.80 9.50 25.17
N PRO A 128 12.58 9.46 24.61
CA PRO A 128 12.30 10.09 23.33
C PRO A 128 12.33 11.62 23.43
N LEU A 129 12.93 12.29 22.46
CA LEU A 129 12.80 13.73 22.32
C LEU A 129 11.38 14.12 21.88
N PRO A 130 10.77 15.19 22.42
CA PRO A 130 9.45 15.63 21.98
C PRO A 130 9.37 15.88 20.47
N PHE A 131 8.28 15.45 19.84
CA PHE A 131 7.93 15.71 18.45
C PHE A 131 6.45 16.05 18.34
N ASP A 132 6.07 16.79 17.30
CA ASP A 132 4.69 17.09 16.97
C ASP A 132 4.26 16.49 15.61
N ARG A 133 5.22 16.14 14.75
CA ARG A 133 4.99 15.55 13.43
C ARG A 133 6.04 14.49 13.07
N LEU A 134 5.61 13.35 12.53
CA LEU A 134 6.50 12.27 12.06
C LEU A 134 5.92 11.59 10.79
N PRO A 135 6.68 11.43 9.69
CA PRO A 135 6.21 10.71 8.50
C PRO A 135 6.11 9.21 8.76
N LEU A 136 4.98 8.59 8.43
CA LEU A 136 4.72 7.16 8.69
C LEU A 136 5.29 6.25 7.59
N MET A 137 6.60 6.38 7.36
CA MET A 137 7.37 5.64 6.35
C MET A 137 8.12 4.44 6.96
N TRP A 138 8.43 3.44 6.14
CA TRP A 138 9.00 2.16 6.60
C TRP A 138 10.42 2.28 7.18
N GLU A 139 11.17 3.30 6.80
CA GLU A 139 12.49 3.65 7.32
C GLU A 139 12.46 3.97 8.83
N HIS A 140 11.31 4.40 9.32
CA HIS A 140 11.10 4.67 10.74
C HIS A 140 10.63 3.45 11.53
N ALA A 141 10.37 2.31 10.90
CA ALA A 141 10.01 1.07 11.57
C ALA A 141 11.22 0.14 11.76
N TYR A 142 11.05 -0.85 12.64
CA TYR A 142 12.07 -1.89 12.84
C TYR A 142 12.37 -2.63 11.52
N GLY A 143 13.62 -3.04 11.34
CA GLY A 143 14.09 -3.83 10.19
C GLY A 143 15.48 -3.38 9.77
N GLY A 144 15.72 -3.34 8.46
CA GLY A 144 16.95 -2.88 7.85
C GLY A 144 17.87 -4.01 7.42
N MET A 145 19.07 -3.62 7.00
CA MET A 145 20.14 -4.52 6.61
C MET A 145 21.43 -4.07 7.29
N ASP A 146 22.24 -5.02 7.74
CA ASP A 146 23.61 -4.80 8.16
C ASP A 146 24.53 -5.64 7.27
N VAL A 147 25.25 -4.95 6.40
CA VAL A 147 26.19 -5.51 5.43
C VAL A 147 27.63 -5.09 5.72
N SER A 148 27.88 -4.59 6.94
CA SER A 148 29.21 -4.12 7.35
C SER A 148 30.25 -5.24 7.37
N ASP A 149 29.83 -6.46 7.70
CA ASP A 149 30.58 -7.70 7.56
C ASP A 149 29.89 -8.62 6.54
N PRO A 150 30.44 -8.77 5.32
CA PRO A 150 29.85 -9.63 4.29
C PRO A 150 29.68 -11.10 4.69
N GLU A 151 30.50 -11.64 5.60
CA GLU A 151 30.38 -13.02 6.05
C GLU A 151 29.23 -13.22 7.04
N ASN A 152 28.82 -12.14 7.72
CA ASN A 152 27.78 -12.14 8.76
C ASN A 152 26.63 -11.17 8.43
N ALA A 153 26.44 -10.86 7.15
CA ALA A 153 25.42 -9.90 6.72
C ALA A 153 24.01 -10.37 7.12
N VAL A 154 23.23 -9.47 7.69
CA VAL A 154 21.84 -9.73 8.11
C VAL A 154 20.88 -8.77 7.42
N SER A 155 19.70 -9.27 7.08
CA SER A 155 18.60 -8.51 6.49
C SER A 155 17.29 -8.92 7.15
N ASP A 156 16.45 -7.96 7.49
CA ASP A 156 15.05 -8.23 7.79
C ASP A 156 14.24 -8.06 6.49
N ASP A 157 14.04 -9.15 5.78
CA ASP A 157 13.33 -9.16 4.49
C ASP A 157 11.88 -8.64 4.59
N ARG A 158 11.31 -8.53 5.80
CA ARG A 158 9.98 -7.94 6.03
C ARG A 158 10.00 -6.41 5.94
N ASN A 159 11.14 -5.77 6.20
CA ASN A 159 11.37 -4.34 6.02
C ASN A 159 12.86 -4.02 5.82
N PRO A 160 13.43 -4.26 4.62
CA PRO A 160 14.83 -3.96 4.32
C PRO A 160 15.20 -2.48 4.41
N TYR A 161 14.22 -1.57 4.32
CA TYR A 161 14.42 -0.13 4.47
C TYR A 161 14.45 0.35 5.92
N GLY A 162 14.05 -0.50 6.87
CA GLY A 162 13.95 -0.15 8.29
C GLY A 162 15.29 0.10 8.97
N SER A 163 15.23 0.26 10.28
CA SER A 163 16.40 0.45 11.13
C SER A 163 16.35 -0.44 12.39
N GLY A 164 17.46 -0.50 13.12
CA GLY A 164 17.54 -1.24 14.38
C GLY A 164 17.87 -2.73 14.27
N LEU A 165 18.09 -3.26 13.06
CA LEU A 165 18.75 -4.54 12.85
C LEU A 165 20.28 -4.35 12.78
N ALA A 166 21.02 -5.19 13.50
CA ALA A 166 22.46 -5.35 13.37
C ALA A 166 22.85 -6.80 13.66
N SER A 167 23.92 -7.26 13.03
CA SER A 167 24.56 -8.56 13.26
C SER A 167 25.11 -8.63 14.70
N ASP A 168 25.81 -7.57 15.12
CA ASP A 168 26.18 -7.29 16.50
C ASP A 168 25.28 -6.19 17.09
N ALA A 169 24.48 -6.55 18.10
CA ALA A 169 23.56 -5.63 18.76
C ALA A 169 24.27 -4.51 19.54
N ASP A 170 25.54 -4.67 19.89
CA ASP A 170 26.31 -3.63 20.59
C ASP A 170 26.81 -2.56 19.61
N SER A 171 26.93 -2.87 18.32
CA SER A 171 27.25 -1.90 17.25
C SER A 171 26.17 -0.82 17.07
N LEU A 172 24.95 -1.07 17.59
CA LEU A 172 23.86 -0.11 17.54
C LEU A 172 24.05 1.07 18.51
N GLU A 173 25.01 1.01 19.46
CA GLU A 173 25.28 2.13 20.36
C GLU A 173 25.52 3.44 19.57
N GLY A 174 24.81 4.51 19.94
CA GLY A 174 24.87 5.80 19.26
C GLY A 174 24.02 5.89 17.98
N GLN A 175 23.48 4.79 17.47
CA GLN A 175 22.60 4.79 16.30
C GLN A 175 21.15 5.18 16.67
N PRO A 176 20.36 5.69 15.71
CA PRO A 176 18.94 5.93 15.90
C PRO A 176 18.17 4.65 16.22
N VAL A 177 17.20 4.74 17.13
CA VAL A 177 16.21 3.69 17.37
C VAL A 177 15.04 3.90 16.39
N PRO A 178 14.45 2.83 15.82
CA PRO A 178 13.19 2.93 15.08
C PRO A 178 12.16 3.77 15.84
N ARG A 179 11.33 4.54 15.14
CA ARG A 179 10.37 5.47 15.74
C ARG A 179 8.92 5.01 15.62
N ILE A 180 8.66 3.96 14.85
CA ILE A 180 7.33 3.36 14.67
C ILE A 180 7.39 1.92 15.18
N GLU A 181 6.53 1.61 16.14
CA GLU A 181 6.46 0.30 16.79
C GLU A 181 5.02 -0.19 16.86
N ASP A 182 4.84 -1.50 17.01
CA ASP A 182 3.57 -2.09 17.40
C ASP A 182 3.35 -1.81 18.90
N PRO A 183 2.22 -1.21 19.33
CA PRO A 183 1.93 -0.96 20.74
C PRO A 183 1.99 -2.20 21.65
N THR A 184 1.93 -3.41 21.07
CA THR A 184 1.95 -4.70 21.76
C THR A 184 3.31 -5.42 21.71
N ASP A 185 4.28 -4.90 20.95
CA ASP A 185 5.61 -5.49 20.75
C ASP A 185 6.69 -4.38 20.68
N LEU A 186 6.87 -3.68 21.81
CA LEU A 186 7.76 -2.52 21.89
C LEU A 186 9.24 -2.91 21.98
N ILE A 187 10.10 -2.01 21.50
CA ILE A 187 11.56 -2.13 21.56
C ILE A 187 12.06 -1.72 22.94
N HIS A 188 12.61 -2.69 23.69
CA HIS A 188 13.13 -2.45 25.05
C HIS A 188 14.67 -2.48 25.13
N SER A 189 15.33 -3.10 24.17
CA SER A 189 16.80 -3.20 24.08
C SER A 189 17.26 -3.44 22.63
N SER A 190 18.56 -3.28 22.35
CA SER A 190 19.16 -3.50 21.03
C SER A 190 19.08 -4.97 20.56
N ARG A 191 18.72 -5.86 21.47
CA ARG A 191 18.47 -7.29 21.20
C ARG A 191 17.01 -7.59 20.85
N SER A 192 16.11 -6.61 20.94
CA SER A 192 14.72 -6.77 20.52
C SER A 192 14.67 -7.10 19.02
N ARG A 193 13.79 -8.01 18.64
CA ARG A 193 13.55 -8.42 17.24
C ARG A 193 12.04 -8.38 16.93
N PRO A 194 11.36 -7.23 17.11
CA PRO A 194 9.92 -7.16 16.88
C PRO A 194 9.58 -7.34 15.40
N LYS A 195 8.30 -7.46 15.09
CA LYS A 195 7.83 -7.34 13.70
C LYS A 195 7.87 -5.87 13.26
N PRO A 196 8.30 -5.57 12.01
CA PRO A 196 8.14 -4.23 11.46
C PRO A 196 6.67 -3.80 11.47
N ALA A 197 6.39 -2.64 12.07
CA ALA A 197 5.06 -2.09 12.19
C ALA A 197 4.89 -0.90 11.23
N GLY A 198 3.83 -0.92 10.42
CA GLY A 198 3.55 0.12 9.43
C GLY A 198 2.14 0.05 8.89
N ILE A 199 1.71 1.14 8.25
CA ILE A 199 0.41 1.29 7.56
C ILE A 199 0.57 1.86 6.13
N ALA A 200 1.79 2.21 5.73
CA ALA A 200 2.15 2.60 4.37
C ALA A 200 2.26 1.38 3.45
N ALA A 201 2.35 1.62 2.14
CA ALA A 201 2.47 0.56 1.16
C ALA A 201 3.79 -0.23 1.32
N CYS A 202 3.73 -1.55 1.22
CA CYS A 202 4.87 -2.45 1.21
C CYS A 202 5.45 -2.54 -0.21
N ALA A 203 6.75 -2.34 -0.35
CA ALA A 203 7.45 -2.52 -1.63
C ALA A 203 7.43 -3.99 -2.07
N SER A 204 7.57 -4.24 -3.38
CA SER A 204 7.47 -5.59 -3.98
C SER A 204 8.50 -6.61 -3.44
N HIS A 205 9.64 -6.12 -2.95
CA HIS A 205 10.71 -6.95 -2.40
C HIS A 205 10.58 -7.20 -0.88
N PHE A 206 9.54 -6.68 -0.24
CA PHE A 206 9.26 -6.94 1.18
C PHE A 206 8.54 -8.28 1.33
N GLU A 207 8.84 -9.05 2.38
CA GLU A 207 8.01 -10.18 2.78
C GLU A 207 6.68 -9.71 3.41
N PRO A 208 5.55 -10.42 3.16
CA PRO A 208 5.42 -11.65 2.38
C PRO A 208 5.26 -11.43 0.86
N ARG A 209 5.22 -10.17 0.41
CA ARG A 209 4.93 -9.80 -0.98
C ARG A 209 5.94 -10.44 -1.94
N ARG A 210 7.24 -10.39 -1.62
CA ARG A 210 8.31 -11.01 -2.40
C ARG A 210 8.07 -12.51 -2.64
N SER A 211 7.70 -13.27 -1.61
CA SER A 211 7.43 -14.70 -1.73
C SER A 211 6.26 -15.01 -2.68
N TYR A 212 5.29 -14.10 -2.82
CA TYR A 212 4.17 -14.28 -3.75
C TYR A 212 4.53 -14.09 -5.23
N ALA A 213 5.72 -13.54 -5.54
CA ALA A 213 6.21 -13.46 -6.91
C ALA A 213 6.44 -14.87 -7.52
N GLY A 214 6.56 -15.89 -6.68
CA GLY A 214 6.86 -17.26 -7.07
C GLY A 214 8.37 -17.55 -7.12
N THR A 215 8.71 -18.79 -7.39
CA THR A 215 10.09 -19.29 -7.33
C THR A 215 10.76 -19.22 -8.71
N PHE A 216 11.79 -18.38 -8.86
CA PHE A 216 12.57 -18.20 -10.09
C PHE A 216 13.86 -19.04 -10.08
N ASP A 217 13.74 -20.36 -10.06
CA ASP A 217 14.88 -21.31 -10.03
C ASP A 217 15.21 -21.92 -11.41
N GLN A 218 16.15 -22.88 -11.45
CA GLN A 218 16.53 -23.57 -12.69
C GLN A 218 15.36 -24.34 -13.32
N ARG A 219 14.46 -24.91 -12.51
CA ARG A 219 13.28 -25.60 -13.03
C ARG A 219 12.36 -24.60 -13.73
N TRP A 220 12.15 -23.41 -13.16
CA TRP A 220 11.42 -22.34 -13.84
C TRP A 220 12.10 -21.96 -15.16
N LEU A 221 13.43 -21.76 -15.18
CA LEU A 221 14.19 -21.47 -16.39
C LEU A 221 13.98 -22.52 -17.49
N ASP A 222 14.04 -23.81 -17.13
CA ASP A 222 13.96 -24.92 -18.08
C ASP A 222 12.55 -25.20 -18.59
N THR A 223 11.50 -24.89 -17.81
CA THR A 223 10.14 -25.39 -18.06
C THR A 223 9.06 -24.32 -18.22
N ARG A 224 9.28 -23.10 -17.72
CA ARG A 224 8.24 -22.06 -17.63
C ARG A 224 8.66 -20.71 -18.21
N SER A 225 9.96 -20.38 -18.16
CA SER A 225 10.46 -19.11 -18.70
C SER A 225 10.02 -18.91 -20.16
N PRO A 226 9.53 -17.71 -20.54
CA PRO A 226 9.48 -16.46 -19.78
C PRO A 226 8.16 -16.20 -19.02
N LEU A 227 7.30 -17.20 -18.83
CA LEU A 227 6.05 -17.06 -18.09
C LEU A 227 6.30 -16.95 -16.58
N PHE A 228 5.30 -16.52 -15.82
CA PHE A 228 5.38 -16.51 -14.36
C PHE A 228 5.60 -17.94 -13.81
N PRO A 229 6.29 -18.07 -12.66
CA PRO A 229 6.37 -19.33 -11.91
C PRO A 229 4.99 -19.93 -11.63
N GLU A 230 4.92 -21.26 -11.49
CA GLU A 230 3.64 -21.96 -11.25
C GLU A 230 3.02 -21.60 -9.90
N ASP A 231 3.88 -21.25 -8.94
CA ASP A 231 3.56 -20.84 -7.57
C ASP A 231 3.37 -19.32 -7.43
N TYR A 232 3.32 -18.56 -8.52
CA TYR A 232 2.91 -17.14 -8.48
C TYR A 232 1.53 -17.00 -7.83
N ASP A 233 1.45 -16.09 -6.86
CA ASP A 233 0.23 -15.79 -6.12
C ASP A 233 -0.16 -14.32 -6.38
N PRO A 234 -1.40 -14.03 -6.83
CA PRO A 234 -1.86 -12.66 -7.07
C PRO A 234 -1.82 -11.74 -5.84
N ARG A 235 -1.64 -12.28 -4.63
CA ARG A 235 -1.31 -11.47 -3.44
C ARG A 235 0.00 -10.69 -3.59
N PHE A 236 0.87 -11.02 -4.54
CA PHE A 236 2.01 -10.19 -4.96
C PHE A 236 1.57 -8.76 -5.33
N GLU A 237 0.35 -8.58 -5.83
CA GLU A 237 -0.17 -7.26 -6.21
C GLU A 237 -0.75 -6.49 -5.01
N GLN A 238 -0.97 -7.13 -3.86
CA GLN A 238 -1.41 -6.44 -2.64
C GLN A 238 -0.25 -5.65 -2.04
N VAL A 239 -0.49 -4.36 -1.77
CA VAL A 239 0.51 -3.44 -1.25
C VAL A 239 0.28 -3.09 0.22
N ALA A 240 -0.91 -3.36 0.77
CA ALA A 240 -1.14 -3.11 2.19
C ALA A 240 -0.46 -4.18 3.06
N VAL A 241 -0.15 -3.80 4.29
CA VAL A 241 0.21 -4.79 5.33
C VAL A 241 -0.93 -5.79 5.53
N PRO A 242 -0.66 -7.06 5.90
CA PRO A 242 -1.68 -8.11 5.96
C PRO A 242 -2.93 -7.75 6.78
N GLU A 243 -2.78 -7.00 7.88
CA GLU A 243 -3.89 -6.58 8.75
C GLU A 243 -4.78 -5.49 8.12
N LEU A 244 -4.31 -4.85 7.05
CA LEU A 244 -5.02 -3.83 6.29
C LEU A 244 -5.43 -4.31 4.88
N VAL A 245 -5.29 -5.59 4.60
CA VAL A 245 -5.95 -6.26 3.47
C VAL A 245 -7.31 -6.76 3.94
N THR A 246 -8.37 -6.29 3.30
CA THR A 246 -9.74 -6.66 3.68
C THR A 246 -10.05 -8.12 3.33
N PRO A 247 -10.87 -8.83 4.13
CA PRO A 247 -11.22 -10.24 3.86
C PRO A 247 -12.08 -10.42 2.60
N SER A 248 -12.74 -9.36 2.15
CA SER A 248 -13.52 -9.30 0.91
C SER A 248 -13.48 -7.88 0.36
N PRO A 249 -13.56 -7.68 -0.97
CA PRO A 249 -13.54 -6.34 -1.54
C PRO A 249 -14.59 -5.41 -0.92
N LEU A 250 -14.18 -4.20 -0.58
CA LEU A 250 -15.05 -3.14 -0.11
C LEU A 250 -16.02 -2.71 -1.21
N ILE A 251 -17.19 -2.21 -0.81
CA ILE A 251 -18.27 -1.81 -1.73
C ILE A 251 -18.72 -0.36 -1.54
N GLY A 252 -18.15 0.34 -0.55
CA GLY A 252 -18.55 1.68 -0.15
C GLY A 252 -19.57 1.66 1.00
N ASN A 253 -19.71 2.82 1.64
CA ASN A 253 -20.40 3.09 2.90
C ASN A 253 -19.72 2.55 4.16
N GLU A 254 -18.59 1.85 4.06
CA GLU A 254 -17.84 1.39 5.22
C GLU A 254 -17.37 2.59 6.06
N PRO A 255 -17.44 2.49 7.41
CA PRO A 255 -16.89 3.52 8.28
C PRO A 255 -15.37 3.57 8.16
N VAL A 256 -14.83 4.77 8.22
CA VAL A 256 -13.39 5.04 8.30
C VAL A 256 -13.13 5.87 9.55
N ARG A 257 -12.15 5.46 10.35
CA ARG A 257 -11.73 6.18 11.56
C ARG A 257 -10.23 6.38 11.51
N LEU A 258 -9.81 7.62 11.69
CA LEU A 258 -8.41 8.01 11.76
C LEU A 258 -8.17 8.69 13.11
N LEU A 259 -7.07 8.36 13.78
CA LEU A 259 -6.64 9.00 15.03
C LEU A 259 -5.20 9.49 14.87
N ASN A 260 -4.98 10.79 15.10
CA ASN A 260 -3.68 11.45 15.05
C ASN A 260 -2.93 11.27 13.70
N LEU A 261 -3.69 11.04 12.62
CA LEU A 261 -3.17 10.87 11.26
C LEU A 261 -3.45 12.15 10.47
N GLY A 262 -2.39 12.82 10.01
CA GLY A 262 -2.40 14.10 9.29
C GLY A 262 -2.86 15.32 10.10
N HIS A 263 -3.71 15.10 11.10
CA HIS A 263 -4.21 16.08 12.04
C HIS A 263 -4.37 15.46 13.45
N PRO A 264 -4.20 16.23 14.54
CA PRO A 264 -4.45 15.76 15.89
C PRO A 264 -5.89 15.30 16.13
N GLY A 265 -6.07 14.28 16.97
CA GLY A 265 -7.38 13.79 17.38
C GLY A 265 -8.02 12.84 16.37
N ALA A 266 -9.31 12.55 16.59
CA ALA A 266 -10.05 11.58 15.80
C ALA A 266 -10.89 12.25 14.71
N ILE A 267 -10.96 11.62 13.54
CA ILE A 267 -11.92 11.94 12.49
C ILE A 267 -12.61 10.67 12.00
N GLU A 268 -13.93 10.75 11.84
CA GLU A 268 -14.73 9.69 11.26
C GLU A 268 -15.27 10.11 9.90
N LEU A 269 -15.20 9.21 8.93
CA LEU A 269 -15.73 9.37 7.58
C LEU A 269 -16.40 8.06 7.13
N ARG A 270 -17.05 8.10 5.96
CA ARG A 270 -17.64 6.91 5.33
C ARG A 270 -17.25 6.83 3.88
N LEU A 271 -16.77 5.68 3.43
CA LEU A 271 -16.39 5.50 2.04
C LEU A 271 -17.58 5.82 1.11
N PRO A 272 -17.39 6.58 0.02
CA PRO A 272 -18.43 6.80 -0.97
C PRO A 272 -18.78 5.50 -1.69
N ARG A 273 -20.08 5.23 -1.85
CA ARG A 273 -20.55 4.06 -2.61
C ARG A 273 -20.69 4.37 -4.10
N LEU A 274 -19.70 3.95 -4.88
CA LEU A 274 -19.70 4.07 -6.33
C LEU A 274 -19.79 2.70 -7.00
N VAL A 275 -20.56 2.62 -8.09
CA VAL A 275 -20.68 1.39 -8.88
C VAL A 275 -20.35 1.70 -10.32
N PHE A 276 -19.21 1.21 -10.79
CA PHE A 276 -18.81 1.36 -12.19
C PHE A 276 -19.22 0.14 -13.03
N GLN A 277 -19.41 0.38 -14.31
CA GLN A 277 -19.44 -0.66 -15.34
C GLN A 277 -18.51 -0.26 -16.48
N VAL A 278 -17.82 -1.27 -17.00
CA VAL A 278 -16.93 -1.16 -18.16
C VAL A 278 -17.53 -2.00 -19.28
N ASP A 279 -17.85 -1.36 -20.39
CA ASP A 279 -18.27 -2.04 -21.61
C ASP A 279 -17.15 -2.01 -22.63
N ALA A 280 -16.75 -3.19 -23.09
CA ALA A 280 -15.78 -3.35 -24.16
C ALA A 280 -16.51 -3.71 -25.45
N LEU A 281 -16.48 -2.81 -26.44
CA LEU A 281 -17.02 -3.08 -27.76
C LEU A 281 -15.96 -3.80 -28.59
N ALA A 282 -16.21 -5.07 -28.90
CA ALA A 282 -15.39 -5.85 -29.81
C ALA A 282 -16.09 -6.05 -31.16
N ASP A 283 -15.36 -6.57 -32.16
CA ASP A 283 -15.96 -6.99 -33.43
C ASP A 283 -17.00 -8.12 -33.25
N SER A 284 -16.87 -8.93 -32.18
CA SER A 284 -17.78 -10.04 -31.85
C SER A 284 -18.97 -9.63 -30.98
N GLY A 285 -19.10 -8.36 -30.62
CA GLY A 285 -20.15 -7.85 -29.73
C GLY A 285 -19.59 -7.11 -28.51
N THR A 286 -20.49 -6.77 -27.58
CA THR A 286 -20.13 -6.01 -26.37
C THR A 286 -19.98 -6.95 -25.18
N THR A 287 -18.87 -6.83 -24.44
CA THR A 287 -18.67 -7.52 -23.16
C THR A 287 -18.74 -6.51 -22.03
N ASN A 288 -19.51 -6.82 -20.99
CA ASN A 288 -19.63 -5.99 -19.80
C ASN A 288 -18.82 -6.57 -18.63
N ARG A 289 -18.16 -5.69 -17.88
CA ARG A 289 -17.44 -6.03 -16.65
C ARG A 289 -17.79 -5.06 -15.53
N ARG A 290 -17.74 -5.55 -14.29
CA ARG A 290 -17.86 -4.74 -13.09
C ARG A 290 -16.48 -4.62 -12.43
N PRO A 291 -15.88 -3.43 -12.44
CA PRO A 291 -14.67 -3.17 -11.68
C PRO A 291 -14.87 -3.39 -10.18
N VAL A 292 -13.85 -3.93 -9.52
CA VAL A 292 -13.80 -4.18 -8.08
C VAL A 292 -12.98 -3.08 -7.43
N LEU A 293 -13.45 -2.54 -6.30
CA LEU A 293 -12.67 -1.60 -5.48
C LEU A 293 -11.54 -2.40 -4.83
N ASP A 294 -10.30 -2.14 -5.22
CA ASP A 294 -9.17 -2.93 -4.75
C ASP A 294 -8.10 -2.13 -4.01
N THR A 295 -8.19 -0.80 -4.02
CA THR A 295 -7.30 0.04 -3.22
C THR A 295 -8.07 1.24 -2.65
N VAL A 296 -7.91 1.49 -1.36
CA VAL A 296 -8.26 2.74 -0.69
C VAL A 296 -6.97 3.34 -0.14
N LEU A 297 -6.50 4.41 -0.77
CA LEU A 297 -5.33 5.17 -0.34
C LEU A 297 -5.79 6.41 0.42
N ILE A 298 -5.40 6.52 1.68
CA ILE A 298 -5.75 7.63 2.57
C ILE A 298 -4.52 8.54 2.70
N LEU A 299 -4.70 9.81 2.34
CA LEU A 299 -3.67 10.85 2.35
C LEU A 299 -4.12 11.95 3.33
N PRO A 300 -3.95 11.72 4.65
CA PRO A 300 -4.59 12.52 5.69
C PRO A 300 -4.03 13.92 5.83
N ASP A 301 -2.78 14.16 5.40
CA ASP A 301 -2.16 15.49 5.43
C ASP A 301 -2.92 16.50 4.56
N ASP A 302 -3.35 16.06 3.38
CA ASP A 302 -4.11 16.87 2.42
C ASP A 302 -5.63 16.68 2.55
N ARG A 303 -6.06 15.90 3.55
CA ARG A 303 -7.44 15.49 3.77
C ARG A 303 -8.13 14.90 2.53
N HIS A 304 -7.43 14.08 1.76
CA HIS A 304 -8.06 13.38 0.64
C HIS A 304 -7.80 11.87 0.65
N LEU A 305 -8.72 11.14 0.01
CA LEU A 305 -8.61 9.72 -0.22
C LEU A 305 -8.78 9.43 -1.70
N ASP A 306 -8.00 8.47 -2.20
CA ASP A 306 -8.11 7.94 -3.54
C ASP A 306 -8.66 6.51 -3.46
N MET A 307 -9.71 6.25 -4.24
CA MET A 307 -10.28 4.92 -4.39
C MET A 307 -10.00 4.42 -5.80
N VAL A 308 -9.54 3.17 -5.91
CA VAL A 308 -9.16 2.55 -7.18
C VAL A 308 -10.03 1.33 -7.44
N TRP A 309 -10.70 1.34 -8.60
CA TRP A 309 -11.43 0.19 -9.11
C TRP A 309 -10.72 -0.39 -10.33
N ARG A 310 -10.68 -1.72 -10.41
CA ARG A 310 -10.00 -2.42 -11.50
C ARG A 310 -10.86 -3.54 -12.07
N THR A 311 -10.75 -3.74 -13.38
CA THR A 311 -11.19 -4.96 -14.07
C THR A 311 -10.22 -5.32 -15.17
N SER A 312 -10.26 -6.56 -15.63
CA SER A 312 -9.52 -7.02 -16.80
C SER A 312 -10.44 -7.55 -17.90
N LEU A 313 -9.98 -7.40 -19.14
CA LEU A 313 -10.64 -7.83 -20.36
C LEU A 313 -9.68 -8.77 -21.12
N PRO A 314 -9.99 -10.08 -21.25
CA PRO A 314 -9.13 -11.01 -21.96
C PRO A 314 -8.95 -10.62 -23.44
N LEU A 315 -7.70 -10.58 -23.92
CA LEU A 315 -7.32 -10.32 -25.31
C LEU A 315 -6.84 -11.62 -25.98
N ARG A 316 -7.73 -12.62 -26.08
CA ARG A 316 -7.38 -13.95 -26.59
C ARG A 316 -6.87 -13.87 -28.03
N ARG A 317 -5.92 -14.74 -28.37
CA ARG A 317 -5.40 -14.84 -29.74
C ARG A 317 -6.53 -15.27 -30.69
N GLY A 318 -6.74 -14.50 -31.77
CA GLY A 318 -7.85 -14.71 -32.70
C GLY A 318 -9.21 -14.21 -32.21
N ALA A 319 -9.30 -13.63 -30.99
CA ALA A 319 -10.50 -12.92 -30.58
C ALA A 319 -10.66 -11.63 -31.37
N ALA A 320 -11.92 -11.24 -31.52
CA ALA A 320 -12.29 -9.95 -32.06
C ALA A 320 -11.53 -8.81 -31.37
N ARG A 321 -11.06 -7.85 -32.17
CA ARG A 321 -10.35 -6.69 -31.63
C ARG A 321 -11.33 -5.88 -30.79
N ILE A 322 -10.89 -5.47 -29.59
CA ILE A 322 -11.61 -4.44 -28.83
C ILE A 322 -11.38 -3.12 -29.55
N ARG A 323 -12.47 -2.49 -29.98
CA ARG A 323 -12.47 -1.20 -30.69
C ARG A 323 -12.50 -0.04 -29.71
N ASP A 324 -13.41 -0.12 -28.74
CA ASP A 324 -13.67 0.94 -27.78
C ASP A 324 -13.95 0.38 -26.39
N VAL A 325 -13.61 1.17 -25.37
CA VAL A 325 -13.93 0.90 -23.97
C VAL A 325 -14.74 2.07 -23.42
N PHE A 326 -15.94 1.78 -22.93
CA PHE A 326 -16.81 2.75 -22.28
C PHE A 326 -16.84 2.52 -20.79
N VAL A 327 -16.62 3.58 -20.02
CA VAL A 327 -16.70 3.55 -18.57
C VAL A 327 -17.84 4.45 -18.11
N TYR A 328 -18.73 3.92 -17.28
CA TYR A 328 -19.83 4.67 -16.73
C TYR A 328 -20.13 4.29 -15.30
N GLU A 329 -20.65 5.26 -14.55
CA GLU A 329 -21.13 5.09 -13.20
C GLU A 329 -22.63 4.78 -13.22
N LYS A 330 -23.02 3.72 -12.51
CA LYS A 330 -24.41 3.34 -12.30
C LYS A 330 -24.99 4.07 -11.11
N LYS A 331 -26.25 4.49 -11.23
CA LYS A 331 -27.03 4.93 -10.09
C LYS A 331 -27.21 3.77 -9.11
N VAL A 332 -26.78 3.98 -7.88
CA VAL A 332 -27.07 3.07 -6.76
C VAL A 332 -28.52 3.31 -6.39
N LEU A 333 -29.40 2.36 -6.71
CA LEU A 333 -30.78 2.38 -6.21
C LEU A 333 -30.72 2.18 -4.69
N ARG A 334 -31.35 3.09 -3.95
CA ARG A 334 -31.38 3.09 -2.48
C ARG A 334 -32.22 1.94 -1.94
#